data_AF-A0A1H7GUE7-F1
#
_entry.id   AF-A0A1H7GUE7-F1
#
_cell.length_a   1.000
_cell.length_b   1.000
_cell.length_c   1.000
_cell.angle_alpha   90.00
_cell.angle_beta   90.00
_cell.angle_gamma   90.00
#
_symmetry.space_group_name_H-M   'P 1'
#
loop_
_entity.id
_entity.type
_entity.pdbx_description
1 polymer ?
#
loop_
_entity_poly.entity_id
_entity_poly.type
_entity_poly.pdbx_seq_one_letter_code
_entity_poly.pdbx_strand_id
1 'polypeptide(L)'
;MFAGETLPSLAAHHRDIEAIQLTIGVPEAVATQFENARNLYLYAWHVYRFFPVAQSQALFSLELGLRARLPDRLPEPYQRPWQRQPMLAGLLGYAIDQGLVRNEGFRRWHQAAEGRARQRRSMEIFQAMIDQQLESVEIDEEESINITPDDQSWDLVKILRKSLPGLRNELAHGSSMLTNQVLGTMELVAEILSQIYALDSGTTVSEAGQD
;
A
#
# COMPACT_ATOMS: atom_id res chain seq x y z
N MET A 1 -3.76 27.88 -3.51
CA MET A 1 -2.34 27.89 -3.88
C MET A 1 -1.58 27.86 -2.56
N PHE A 2 -1.10 26.69 -2.15
CA PHE A 2 -0.38 26.53 -0.89
C PHE A 2 1.11 26.77 -1.15
N ALA A 3 1.74 27.61 -0.32
CA ALA A 3 3.18 27.85 -0.39
C ALA A 3 3.91 26.54 -0.03
N GLY A 4 4.74 26.02 -0.95
CA GLY A 4 5.59 24.85 -0.71
C GLY A 4 5.45 23.68 -1.69
N GLU A 5 4.40 23.62 -2.51
CA GLU A 5 4.32 22.60 -3.56
C GLU A 5 5.29 22.93 -4.70
N THR A 6 6.35 22.14 -4.80
CA THR A 6 7.20 22.13 -6.00
C THR A 6 6.31 21.81 -7.19
N LEU A 7 6.36 22.65 -8.23
CA LEU A 7 5.63 22.37 -9.47
C LEU A 7 5.97 20.95 -9.93
N PRO A 8 4.98 20.17 -10.38
CA PRO A 8 5.24 18.83 -10.88
C PRO A 8 6.28 18.94 -12.00
N SER A 9 7.36 18.17 -11.87
CA SER A 9 8.46 18.15 -12.82
C SER A 9 8.74 16.72 -13.24
N LEU A 10 9.27 16.53 -14.44
CA LEU A 10 9.68 15.21 -14.91
C LEU A 10 10.72 14.59 -13.95
N ALA A 11 11.63 15.40 -13.40
CA ALA A 11 12.60 14.93 -12.41
C ALA A 11 11.94 14.44 -11.10
N ALA A 12 10.90 15.13 -10.62
CA ALA A 12 10.10 14.66 -9.48
C ALA A 12 9.36 13.36 -9.82
N HIS A 13 8.75 13.27 -11.01
CA HIS A 13 8.08 12.06 -11.49
C HIS A 13 9.02 10.85 -11.55
N HIS A 14 10.24 11.04 -12.05
CA HIS A 14 11.28 9.99 -12.03
C HIS A 14 11.63 9.57 -10.59
N ARG A 15 11.82 10.54 -9.69
CA ARG A 15 12.17 10.27 -8.28
C ARG A 15 11.08 9.48 -7.58
N ASP A 16 9.82 9.84 -7.81
CA ASP A 16 8.67 9.14 -7.23
C ASP A 16 8.61 7.68 -7.71
N ILE A 17 8.92 7.43 -8.98
CA ILE A 17 8.99 6.07 -9.54
C ILE A 17 10.17 5.28 -8.96
N GLU A 18 11.32 5.92 -8.80
CA GLU A 18 12.53 5.31 -8.24
C GLU A 18 12.36 4.90 -6.77
N ALA A 19 11.56 5.66 -6.01
CA ALA A 19 11.25 5.38 -4.62
C ALA A 19 10.37 4.13 -4.42
N ILE A 20 9.69 3.64 -5.46
CA ILE A 20 8.84 2.46 -5.41
C ILE A 20 9.62 1.28 -5.99
N GLN A 21 10.10 0.41 -5.11
CA GLN A 21 10.86 -0.79 -5.46
C GLN A 21 10.23 -2.02 -4.81
N LEU A 22 10.34 -3.15 -5.51
CA LEU A 22 9.98 -4.45 -4.95
C LEU A 22 11.15 -5.02 -4.15
N THR A 23 10.84 -5.76 -3.09
CA THR A 23 11.85 -6.53 -2.35
C THR A 23 12.41 -7.67 -3.20
N ILE A 24 13.67 -8.05 -2.95
CA ILE A 24 14.40 -9.11 -3.69
C ILE A 24 13.69 -10.47 -3.67
N GLY A 25 12.85 -10.75 -2.66
CA GLY A 25 12.09 -12.00 -2.56
C GLY A 25 10.96 -12.17 -3.58
N VAL A 26 10.59 -11.12 -4.32
CA VAL A 26 9.50 -11.19 -5.31
C VAL A 26 9.97 -11.94 -6.57
N PRO A 27 9.23 -12.94 -7.07
CA PRO A 27 9.61 -13.71 -8.25
C PRO A 27 9.81 -12.83 -9.49
N GLU A 28 10.79 -13.19 -10.33
CA GLU A 28 11.17 -12.43 -11.53
C GLU A 28 9.97 -12.13 -12.43
N ALA A 29 9.12 -13.13 -12.71
CA ALA A 29 7.94 -12.95 -13.56
C ALA A 29 6.96 -11.89 -13.01
N VAL A 30 6.85 -11.76 -11.69
CA VAL A 30 6.02 -10.74 -11.02
C VAL A 30 6.71 -9.38 -11.10
N ALA A 31 8.02 -9.35 -10.82
CA ALA A 31 8.83 -8.14 -10.88
C ALA A 31 8.80 -7.52 -12.29
N THR A 32 8.95 -8.32 -13.34
CA THR A 32 8.83 -7.85 -14.73
C THR A 32 7.48 -7.20 -15.01
N GLN A 33 6.37 -7.77 -14.54
CA GLN A 33 5.04 -7.18 -14.74
C GLN A 33 4.88 -5.86 -13.99
N PHE A 34 5.47 -5.73 -12.81
CA PHE A 34 5.48 -4.48 -12.04
C PHE A 34 6.37 -3.41 -12.67
N GLU A 35 7.54 -3.78 -13.19
CA GLU A 35 8.42 -2.88 -13.94
C GLU A 35 7.73 -2.33 -15.21
N ASN A 36 6.92 -3.16 -15.88
CA ASN A 36 6.08 -2.67 -16.98
C ASN A 36 5.09 -1.60 -16.50
N ALA A 37 4.53 -1.73 -15.30
CA ALA A 37 3.66 -0.70 -14.72
C ALA A 37 4.44 0.60 -14.45
N ARG A 38 5.67 0.50 -13.90
CA ARG A 38 6.56 1.66 -13.67
C ARG A 38 6.91 2.37 -14.97
N ASN A 39 7.24 1.62 -16.01
CA ASN A 39 7.53 2.17 -17.34
C ASN A 39 6.30 2.86 -17.94
N LEU A 40 5.12 2.24 -17.88
CA LEU A 40 3.88 2.86 -18.35
C LEU A 40 3.56 4.15 -17.60
N TYR A 41 3.74 4.15 -16.27
CA TYR A 41 3.54 5.33 -15.44
C TYR A 41 4.55 6.44 -15.76
N LEU A 42 5.82 6.08 -16.06
CA LEU A 42 6.81 7.02 -16.56
C LEU A 42 6.33 7.72 -17.83
N TYR A 43 5.91 6.95 -18.84
CA TYR A 43 5.40 7.49 -20.10
C TYR A 43 4.07 8.23 -19.95
N ALA A 44 3.30 7.95 -18.90
CA ALA A 44 2.04 8.66 -18.63
C ALA A 44 2.24 10.16 -18.34
N TRP A 45 3.46 10.58 -17.99
CA TRP A 45 3.85 12.00 -17.95
C TRP A 45 3.59 12.70 -19.29
N HIS A 46 3.89 12.02 -20.41
CA HIS A 46 3.71 12.55 -21.75
C HIS A 46 2.32 12.24 -22.32
N VAL A 47 1.73 11.11 -21.92
CA VAL A 47 0.44 10.64 -22.43
C VAL A 47 -0.48 10.31 -21.27
N TYR A 48 -1.32 11.27 -20.87
CA TYR A 48 -2.21 11.13 -19.71
C TYR A 48 -3.09 9.87 -19.74
N ARG A 49 -3.48 9.41 -20.94
CA ARG A 49 -4.28 8.18 -21.14
C ARG A 49 -3.54 6.89 -20.74
N PHE A 50 -2.24 6.95 -20.47
CA PHE A 50 -1.49 5.79 -20.00
C PHE A 50 -1.60 5.59 -18.49
N PHE A 51 -2.09 6.57 -17.71
CA PHE A 51 -2.28 6.40 -16.27
C PHE A 51 -3.19 5.19 -15.93
N PRO A 52 -4.41 5.04 -16.49
CA PRO A 52 -5.24 3.87 -16.21
C PRO A 52 -4.59 2.55 -16.66
N VAL A 53 -3.79 2.58 -17.72
CA VAL A 53 -3.08 1.40 -18.24
C VAL A 53 -1.98 0.97 -17.26
N ALA A 54 -1.19 1.92 -16.78
CA ALA A 54 -0.19 1.69 -15.75
C ALA A 54 -0.81 1.14 -14.46
N GLN A 55 -1.95 1.71 -14.03
CA GLN A 55 -2.68 1.26 -12.84
C GLN A 55 -3.20 -0.17 -12.99
N SER A 56 -3.77 -0.50 -14.17
CA SER A 56 -4.21 -1.86 -14.49
C SER A 56 -3.05 -2.84 -14.43
N GLN A 57 -1.93 -2.47 -15.04
CA GLN A 57 -0.72 -3.26 -15.07
C GLN A 57 -0.16 -3.54 -13.66
N ALA A 58 -0.17 -2.53 -12.77
CA ALA A 58 0.19 -2.71 -11.37
C ALA A 58 -0.74 -3.72 -10.67
N LEU A 59 -2.06 -3.61 -10.86
CA LEU A 59 -3.02 -4.54 -10.26
C LEU A 59 -2.91 -5.96 -10.82
N PHE A 60 -2.55 -6.12 -12.10
CA PHE A 60 -2.28 -7.44 -12.68
C PHE A 60 -1.01 -8.05 -12.11
N SER A 61 0.04 -7.26 -11.87
CA SER A 61 1.26 -7.74 -11.19
C SER A 61 0.96 -8.21 -9.76
N LEU A 62 0.09 -7.50 -9.03
CA LEU A 62 -0.38 -7.93 -7.71
C LEU A 62 -1.13 -9.26 -7.78
N GLU A 63 -2.08 -9.37 -8.70
CA GLU A 63 -2.89 -10.59 -8.89
C GLU A 63 -2.01 -11.78 -9.26
N LEU A 64 -1.01 -11.59 -10.14
CA LEU A 64 -0.02 -12.60 -10.49
C LEU A 64 0.84 -13.00 -9.29
N GLY A 65 1.34 -12.02 -8.52
CA GLY A 65 2.18 -12.28 -7.36
C GLY A 65 1.45 -13.05 -6.26
N LEU A 66 0.19 -12.71 -5.99
CA LEU A 66 -0.65 -13.47 -5.05
C LEU A 66 -0.92 -14.88 -5.55
N ARG A 67 -1.21 -15.09 -6.84
CA ARG A 67 -1.39 -16.44 -7.40
C ARG A 67 -0.13 -17.29 -7.32
N ALA A 68 1.04 -16.69 -7.57
CA ALA A 68 2.31 -17.41 -7.48
C ALA A 68 2.67 -17.81 -6.04
N ARG A 69 2.21 -17.04 -5.04
CA ARG A 69 2.51 -17.27 -3.61
C ARG A 69 1.54 -18.21 -2.91
N LEU A 70 0.26 -18.16 -3.30
CA LEU A 70 -0.84 -18.84 -2.63
C LEU A 70 -1.19 -20.17 -3.33
N PRO A 71 -1.92 -21.08 -2.67
CA PRO A 71 -2.36 -22.31 -3.31
C PRO A 71 -3.22 -22.05 -4.56
N ASP A 72 -3.07 -22.91 -5.57
CA ASP A 72 -3.82 -22.84 -6.84
C ASP A 72 -5.35 -22.83 -6.63
N ARG A 73 -5.81 -23.48 -5.56
CA ARG A 73 -7.19 -23.52 -5.14
C ARG A 73 -7.35 -23.06 -3.70
N LEU A 74 -8.13 -22.00 -3.51
CA LEU A 74 -8.46 -21.46 -2.19
C LEU A 74 -9.74 -22.10 -1.65
N PRO A 75 -9.90 -22.18 -0.31
CA PRO A 75 -11.15 -22.61 0.29
C PRO A 75 -12.28 -21.59 0.09
N GLU A 76 -13.52 -22.02 0.30
CA GLU A 76 -14.61 -21.07 0.49
C GLU A 76 -14.36 -20.22 1.76
N PRO A 77 -14.72 -18.93 1.78
CA PRO A 77 -15.48 -18.18 0.76
C PRO A 77 -14.61 -17.51 -0.32
N TYR A 78 -13.28 -17.72 -0.33
CA TYR A 78 -12.34 -16.98 -1.17
C TYR A 78 -12.35 -17.39 -2.63
N GLN A 79 -12.71 -18.65 -2.92
CA GLN A 79 -12.91 -19.14 -4.28
C GLN A 79 -14.21 -19.92 -4.36
N ARG A 80 -15.03 -19.59 -5.35
CA ARG A 80 -16.29 -20.29 -5.62
C ARG A 80 -16.03 -21.61 -6.35
N PRO A 81 -16.87 -22.64 -6.17
CA PRO A 81 -16.66 -23.95 -6.78
C PRO A 81 -16.49 -23.91 -8.31
N TRP A 82 -17.26 -23.05 -8.99
CA TRP A 82 -17.24 -22.89 -10.46
C TRP A 82 -16.06 -22.05 -10.98
N GLN A 83 -15.35 -21.34 -10.10
CA GLN A 83 -14.19 -20.54 -10.50
C GLN A 83 -13.00 -21.46 -10.76
N ARG A 84 -12.46 -21.39 -11.99
CA ARG A 84 -11.23 -22.11 -12.37
C ARG A 84 -10.03 -21.63 -11.56
N GLN A 85 -9.92 -20.32 -11.37
CA GLN A 85 -8.84 -19.69 -10.61
C GLN A 85 -9.42 -18.62 -9.68
N PRO A 86 -8.79 -18.38 -8.51
CA PRO A 86 -9.19 -17.30 -7.63
C PRO A 86 -8.95 -15.94 -8.29
N MET A 87 -9.87 -15.00 -8.04
CA MET A 87 -9.78 -13.61 -8.48
C MET A 87 -9.08 -12.75 -7.41
N LEU A 88 -8.68 -11.52 -7.75
CA LEU A 88 -8.00 -10.61 -6.83
C LEU A 88 -8.72 -10.45 -5.48
N ALA A 89 -10.06 -10.38 -5.47
CA ALA A 89 -10.84 -10.29 -4.23
C ALA A 89 -10.63 -11.49 -3.29
N GLY A 90 -10.62 -12.70 -3.86
CA GLY A 90 -10.40 -13.94 -3.11
C GLY A 90 -8.97 -14.06 -2.61
N LEU A 91 -8.01 -13.80 -3.51
CA LEU A 91 -6.58 -13.84 -3.22
C LEU A 91 -6.19 -12.86 -2.11
N LEU A 92 -6.58 -11.59 -2.25
CA LEU A 92 -6.26 -10.55 -1.28
C LEU A 92 -6.98 -10.78 0.05
N GLY A 93 -8.26 -11.19 0.00
CA GLY A 93 -9.01 -11.56 1.20
C GLY A 93 -8.34 -12.70 1.97
N TYR A 94 -7.90 -13.74 1.27
CA TYR A 94 -7.19 -14.87 1.89
C TYR A 94 -5.85 -14.43 2.47
N ALA A 95 -5.05 -13.65 1.74
CA ALA A 95 -3.76 -13.16 2.24
C ALA A 95 -3.90 -12.30 3.51
N ILE A 96 -4.92 -11.45 3.58
CA ILE A 96 -5.22 -10.65 4.78
C ILE A 96 -5.66 -11.56 5.94
N ASP A 97 -6.59 -12.48 5.69
CA ASP A 97 -7.14 -13.35 6.74
C ASP A 97 -6.10 -14.38 7.25
N GLN A 98 -5.09 -14.72 6.45
CA GLN A 98 -3.91 -15.49 6.88
C GLN A 98 -2.81 -14.63 7.55
N GLY A 99 -3.02 -13.32 7.66
CA GLY A 99 -2.06 -12.40 8.26
C GLY A 99 -0.77 -12.22 7.44
N LEU A 100 -0.78 -12.54 6.14
CA LEU A 100 0.33 -12.27 5.22
C LEU A 100 0.38 -10.80 4.80
N VAL A 101 -0.74 -10.10 4.92
CA VAL A 101 -0.86 -8.66 4.68
C VAL A 101 -1.47 -8.02 5.91
N ARG A 102 -0.78 -7.05 6.50
CA ARG A 102 -1.19 -6.38 7.75
C ARG A 102 -1.02 -4.88 7.64
N ASN A 103 -1.71 -4.12 8.48
CA ASN A 103 -1.69 -2.66 8.47
C ASN A 103 -0.27 -2.09 8.65
N GLU A 104 0.53 -2.73 9.48
CA GLU A 104 1.88 -2.35 9.85
C GLU A 104 2.86 -2.44 8.67
N GLY A 105 2.51 -3.17 7.62
CA GLY A 105 3.33 -3.28 6.42
C GLY A 105 3.15 -2.13 5.41
N PHE A 106 2.31 -1.13 5.72
CA PHE A 106 2.03 -0.01 4.83
C PHE A 106 2.58 1.30 5.38
N ARG A 107 3.41 2.01 4.60
CA ARG A 107 3.93 3.34 4.98
C ARG A 107 2.81 4.33 5.27
N ARG A 108 1.75 4.29 4.46
CA ARG A 108 0.58 5.19 4.59
C ARG A 108 -0.17 4.99 5.91
N TRP A 109 -0.16 3.78 6.46
CA TRP A 109 -0.76 3.51 7.77
C TRP A 109 0.04 4.19 8.89
N HIS A 110 1.37 4.06 8.86
CA HIS A 110 2.26 4.75 9.80
C HIS A 110 2.12 6.28 9.70
N GLN A 111 2.09 6.82 8.48
CA GLN A 111 1.89 8.26 8.25
C GLN A 111 0.53 8.75 8.79
N ALA A 112 -0.52 7.95 8.63
CA ALA A 112 -1.84 8.30 9.16
C ALA A 112 -1.85 8.28 10.70
N ALA A 113 -1.19 7.31 11.33
CA ALA A 113 -1.05 7.25 12.79
C ALA A 113 -0.23 8.44 13.31
N GLU A 114 0.87 8.77 12.65
CA GLU A 114 1.70 9.92 13.01
C GLU A 114 0.95 11.25 12.83
N GLY A 115 0.17 11.39 11.75
CA GLY A 115 -0.70 12.54 11.52
C GLY A 115 -1.78 12.70 12.60
N ARG A 116 -2.39 11.60 13.05
CA ARG A 116 -3.36 11.61 14.15
C ARG A 116 -2.71 11.96 15.48
N ALA A 117 -1.52 11.41 15.76
CA ALA A 117 -0.77 11.72 16.97
C ALA A 117 -0.38 13.20 17.03
N ARG A 118 0.05 13.79 15.89
CA ARG A 118 0.27 15.25 15.76
C ARG A 118 -0.99 16.05 16.06
N GLN A 119 -2.11 15.64 15.47
CA GLN A 119 -3.39 16.33 15.67
C GLN A 119 -3.84 16.26 17.13
N ARG A 120 -3.71 15.11 17.78
CA ARG A 120 -4.03 14.92 19.19
C ARG A 120 -3.16 15.77 20.11
N ARG A 121 -1.83 15.76 19.93
CA ARG A 121 -0.90 16.65 20.67
C ARG A 121 -1.28 18.12 20.50
N SER A 122 -1.60 18.53 19.27
CA SER A 122 -2.07 19.90 19.00
C SER A 122 -3.35 20.23 19.77
N MET A 123 -4.33 19.33 19.80
CA MET A 123 -5.56 19.50 20.58
C MET A 123 -5.29 19.57 22.09
N GLU A 124 -4.41 18.73 22.63
CA GLU A 124 -4.01 18.74 24.03
C GLU A 124 -3.33 20.07 24.42
N ILE A 125 -2.45 20.60 23.57
CA ILE A 125 -1.80 21.90 23.76
C ILE A 125 -2.86 23.01 23.74
N PHE A 126 -3.75 23.03 22.75
CA PHE A 126 -4.83 24.02 22.69
C PHE A 126 -5.72 23.97 23.92
N GLN A 127 -6.06 22.78 24.41
CA GLN A 127 -6.84 22.62 25.63
C GLN A 127 -6.09 23.17 26.85
N ALA A 128 -4.81 22.86 26.99
CA ALA A 128 -3.98 23.38 28.08
C ALA A 128 -3.84 24.92 28.03
N MET A 129 -3.75 25.51 26.84
CA MET A 129 -3.75 26.95 26.65
C MET A 129 -5.05 27.60 27.12
N ILE A 130 -6.21 27.00 26.80
CA ILE A 130 -7.51 27.47 27.27
C ILE A 130 -7.60 27.39 28.79
N ASP A 131 -7.21 26.25 29.36
CA ASP A 131 -7.31 25.99 30.80
C ASP A 131 -6.41 26.92 31.63
N GLN A 132 -5.24 27.28 31.08
CA GLN A 132 -4.25 28.15 31.71
C GLN A 132 -4.34 29.62 31.25
N GLN A 133 -5.29 29.95 30.37
CA GLN A 133 -5.44 31.28 29.76
C GLN A 133 -4.15 31.81 29.09
N LEU A 134 -3.42 30.93 28.40
CA LEU A 134 -2.20 31.29 27.67
C LEU A 134 -2.53 31.85 26.28
N GLU A 135 -1.90 32.97 25.92
CA GLU A 135 -2.02 33.56 24.58
C GLU A 135 -1.11 32.89 23.55
N SER A 136 0.00 32.29 23.99
CA SER A 136 0.96 31.58 23.14
C SER A 136 1.67 30.45 23.90
N VAL A 137 2.12 29.44 23.15
CA VAL A 137 2.99 28.35 23.62
C VAL A 137 4.06 28.11 22.56
N GLU A 138 5.30 27.96 22.99
CA GLU A 138 6.38 27.49 22.12
C GLU A 138 6.27 25.97 21.97
N ILE A 139 6.26 25.51 20.72
CA ILE A 139 6.19 24.09 20.39
C ILE A 139 7.55 23.68 19.85
N ASP A 140 8.18 22.70 20.48
CA ASP A 140 9.32 22.01 19.91
C ASP A 140 8.83 21.04 18.82
N GLU A 141 9.12 21.40 17.56
CA GLU A 141 8.80 20.61 16.37
C GLU A 141 9.67 19.35 16.25
N GLU A 142 10.83 19.31 16.92
CA GLU A 142 11.75 18.16 16.91
C GLU A 142 11.41 17.14 18.00
N GLU A 143 10.55 17.50 18.96
CA GLU A 143 10.14 16.61 20.05
C GLU A 143 9.40 15.38 19.49
N SER A 144 9.89 14.19 19.85
CA SER A 144 9.31 12.91 19.42
C SER A 144 7.86 12.79 19.87
N ILE A 145 6.97 12.47 18.92
CA ILE A 145 5.54 12.32 19.20
C ILE A 145 5.26 10.90 19.66
N ASN A 146 4.62 10.77 20.82
CA ASN A 146 4.14 9.48 21.32
C ASN A 146 2.90 9.05 20.54
N ILE A 147 3.03 7.96 19.76
CA ILE A 147 1.94 7.34 18.99
C ILE A 147 1.25 6.30 19.89
N THR A 148 -0.06 6.47 20.10
CA THR A 148 -0.87 5.54 20.91
C THR A 148 -1.61 4.52 20.05
N PRO A 149 -2.15 3.44 20.64
CA PRO A 149 -3.00 2.49 19.92
C PRO A 149 -4.22 3.14 19.24
N ASP A 150 -4.77 4.22 19.80
CA ASP A 150 -5.91 4.93 19.20
C ASP A 150 -5.53 5.65 17.91
N ASP A 151 -4.31 6.18 17.83
CA ASP A 151 -3.76 6.79 16.60
C ASP A 151 -3.66 5.74 15.48
N GLN A 152 -3.38 4.49 15.86
CA GLN A 152 -3.23 3.32 14.98
C GLN A 152 -4.55 2.60 14.63
N SER A 153 -5.70 3.14 15.06
CA SER A 153 -7.03 2.52 14.87
C SER A 153 -7.51 2.39 13.41
N TRP A 154 -6.77 2.92 12.44
CA TRP A 154 -7.17 2.84 11.04
C TRP A 154 -6.98 1.44 10.46
N ASP A 155 -8.09 0.78 10.13
CA ASP A 155 -8.08 -0.51 9.45
C ASP A 155 -7.94 -0.34 7.93
N LEU A 156 -6.71 -0.11 7.48
CA LEU A 156 -6.37 0.06 6.07
C LEU A 156 -6.62 -1.23 5.28
N VAL A 157 -6.19 -2.39 5.79
CA VAL A 157 -6.34 -3.67 5.08
C VAL A 157 -7.80 -4.00 4.78
N LYS A 158 -8.73 -3.68 5.70
CA LYS A 158 -10.17 -3.84 5.44
C LYS A 158 -10.68 -2.97 4.30
N ILE A 159 -10.15 -1.76 4.15
CA ILE A 159 -10.48 -0.87 3.02
C ILE A 159 -9.91 -1.47 1.73
N LEU A 160 -8.64 -1.86 1.73
CA LEU A 160 -7.95 -2.43 0.57
C LEU A 160 -8.61 -3.72 0.07
N ARG A 161 -9.09 -4.56 0.99
CA ARG A 161 -9.84 -5.78 0.68
C ARG A 161 -11.01 -5.54 -0.27
N LYS A 162 -11.64 -4.36 -0.20
CA LYS A 162 -12.77 -3.98 -1.05
C LYS A 162 -12.33 -3.10 -2.23
N SER A 163 -11.46 -2.12 -2.00
CA SER A 163 -11.16 -1.09 -2.99
C SER A 163 -10.30 -1.60 -4.14
N LEU A 164 -9.24 -2.38 -3.88
CA LEU A 164 -8.33 -2.84 -4.95
C LEU A 164 -9.03 -3.80 -5.94
N PRO A 165 -9.83 -4.79 -5.51
CA PRO A 165 -10.57 -5.62 -6.46
C PRO A 165 -11.63 -4.84 -7.24
N GLY A 166 -12.29 -3.88 -6.59
CA GLY A 166 -13.27 -3.00 -7.25
C GLY A 166 -12.61 -2.18 -8.37
N LEU A 167 -11.51 -1.52 -8.05
CA LEU A 167 -10.70 -0.75 -8.99
C LEU A 167 -10.19 -1.61 -10.16
N ARG A 168 -9.67 -2.81 -9.88
CA ARG A 168 -9.22 -3.75 -10.92
C ARG A 168 -10.35 -4.11 -11.88
N ASN A 169 -11.54 -4.37 -11.35
CA ASN A 169 -12.69 -4.72 -12.18
C ASN A 169 -13.16 -3.53 -13.03
N GLU A 170 -13.24 -2.33 -12.46
CA GLU A 170 -13.60 -1.12 -13.19
C GLU A 170 -12.67 -0.89 -14.38
N LEU A 171 -11.36 -0.95 -14.15
CA LEU A 171 -10.35 -0.78 -15.20
C LEU A 171 -10.45 -1.86 -16.29
N ALA A 172 -10.70 -3.11 -15.91
CA ALA A 172 -10.84 -4.24 -16.85
C ALA A 172 -12.11 -4.15 -17.73
N HIS A 173 -13.17 -3.51 -17.24
CA HIS A 173 -14.39 -3.25 -18.01
C HIS A 173 -14.30 -1.97 -18.87
N GLY A 174 -13.20 -1.23 -18.74
CA GLY A 174 -13.03 0.09 -19.32
C GLY A 174 -13.64 1.16 -18.41
N SER A 175 -12.82 2.12 -17.98
CA SER A 175 -13.28 3.31 -17.27
C SER A 175 -13.22 4.52 -18.21
N SER A 176 -14.25 5.37 -18.14
CA SER A 176 -14.22 6.69 -18.78
C SER A 176 -13.47 7.73 -17.93
N MET A 177 -13.16 7.39 -16.68
CA MET A 177 -12.48 8.27 -15.75
C MET A 177 -10.97 8.24 -15.99
N LEU A 178 -10.40 9.41 -16.29
CA LEU A 178 -8.96 9.58 -16.34
C LEU A 178 -8.51 10.20 -15.02
N THR A 179 -7.57 9.53 -14.34
CA THR A 179 -6.99 9.98 -13.08
C THR A 179 -5.48 9.77 -13.11
N ASN A 180 -4.73 10.69 -12.52
CA ASN A 180 -3.29 10.56 -12.31
C ASN A 180 -2.93 9.94 -10.95
N GLN A 181 -3.92 9.50 -10.16
CA GLN A 181 -3.74 8.90 -8.83
C GLN A 181 -3.23 7.44 -8.89
N VAL A 182 -2.25 7.18 -9.75
CA VAL A 182 -1.70 5.84 -10.00
C VAL A 182 -0.57 5.51 -9.05
N LEU A 183 0.27 6.49 -8.70
CA LEU A 183 1.42 6.32 -7.82
C LEU A 183 1.04 5.62 -6.51
N GLY A 184 -0.04 6.07 -5.88
CA GLY A 184 -0.50 5.46 -4.64
C GLY A 184 -0.99 4.02 -4.79
N THR A 185 -1.52 3.64 -5.95
CA THR A 185 -1.86 2.23 -6.22
C THR A 185 -0.59 1.41 -6.39
N MET A 186 0.42 1.94 -7.08
CA MET A 186 1.71 1.26 -7.26
C MET A 186 2.45 1.06 -5.93
N GLU A 187 2.43 2.05 -5.04
CA GLU A 187 2.97 1.93 -3.68
C GLU A 187 2.29 0.79 -2.92
N LEU A 188 0.95 0.78 -2.88
CA LEU A 188 0.18 -0.27 -2.22
C LEU A 188 0.48 -1.65 -2.81
N VAL A 189 0.58 -1.77 -4.13
CA VAL A 189 0.93 -3.03 -4.79
C VAL A 189 2.34 -3.48 -4.38
N ALA A 190 3.32 -2.58 -4.40
CA ALA A 190 4.69 -2.90 -4.01
C ALA A 190 4.78 -3.32 -2.53
N GLU A 191 4.08 -2.62 -1.64
CA GLU A 191 4.03 -2.94 -0.21
C GLU A 191 3.34 -4.28 0.06
N ILE A 192 2.24 -4.60 -0.65
CA ILE A 192 1.58 -5.91 -0.53
C ILE A 192 2.50 -7.02 -1.04
N LEU A 193 3.10 -6.86 -2.23
CA LEU A 193 4.02 -7.85 -2.79
C LEU A 193 5.23 -8.07 -1.87
N SER A 194 5.76 -6.99 -1.28
CA SER A 194 6.86 -7.07 -0.33
C SER A 194 6.48 -7.81 0.94
N GLN A 195 5.25 -7.62 1.46
CA GLN A 195 4.78 -8.34 2.65
C GLN A 195 4.63 -9.84 2.39
N ILE A 196 4.01 -10.25 1.27
CA ILE A 196 3.75 -11.68 1.01
C ILE A 196 5.01 -12.48 0.61
N TYR A 197 6.09 -11.79 0.23
CA TYR A 197 7.39 -12.36 -0.12
C TYR A 197 8.52 -11.95 0.85
N ALA A 198 8.17 -11.35 2.00
CA ALA A 198 9.15 -11.12 3.05
C ALA A 198 9.73 -12.48 3.47
N LEU A 199 11.07 -12.56 3.59
CA LEU A 199 11.73 -13.76 4.08
C LEU A 199 11.20 -14.05 5.49
N ASP A 200 10.58 -15.21 5.68
CA ASP A 200 10.10 -15.68 6.97
C ASP A 200 11.28 -15.66 7.95
N SER A 201 11.38 -14.62 8.77
CA SER A 201 12.42 -14.46 9.79
C SER A 201 12.10 -15.31 11.03
N GLY A 202 11.48 -16.48 10.82
CA GLY A 202 10.84 -17.26 11.87
C GLY A 202 10.84 -18.78 11.66
N THR A 203 11.49 -19.32 10.64
CA THR A 203 11.69 -20.78 10.53
C THR A 203 13.17 -21.12 10.65
N THR A 204 13.73 -20.89 11.84
CA THR A 204 14.88 -21.68 12.29
C THR A 204 14.38 -23.11 12.52
N VAL A 205 14.42 -23.95 11.48
CA VAL A 205 14.38 -25.39 11.70
C VAL A 205 15.65 -25.73 12.47
N SER A 206 15.49 -25.90 13.78
CA SER A 206 16.45 -26.59 14.62
C SER A 206 16.37 -28.07 14.22
N GLU A 207 17.09 -28.46 13.18
CA GLU A 207 17.56 -29.85 13.05
C GLU A 207 18.76 -29.99 14.00
N ALA A 208 18.44 -30.06 15.29
CA ALA A 208 19.30 -30.69 16.27
C ALA A 208 19.08 -32.20 16.14
N GLY A 209 20.15 -32.93 15.80
CA GLY A 209 20.14 -34.38 15.74
C GLY A 209 19.78 -35.02 17.09
N GLN A 210 19.15 -36.19 16.97
CA GLN A 210 18.89 -37.25 17.95
C GLN A 210 18.09 -38.30 17.15
N ASP A 211 18.46 -39.57 16.95
CA ASP A 211 19.60 -40.42 17.32
C ASP A 211 19.76 -41.45 16.18
#